data_AF-A0A7Y4SK42-F1
#
_entry.id   AF-A0A7Y4SK42-F1
#
_cell.length_a   1.000
_cell.length_b   1.000
_cell.length_c   1.000
_cell.angle_alpha   90.00
_cell.angle_beta   90.00
_cell.angle_gamma   90.00
#
_symmetry.space_group_name_H-M   'P 1'
#
loop_
_entity.id
_entity.type
_entity.pdbx_description
1 polymer ?
#
loop_
_entity_poly.entity_id
_entity_poly.type
_entity_poly.pdbx_seq_one_letter_code
_entity_poly.pdbx_strand_id
1 'polypeptide(L)'
;MITTPELELRTNDAVPIVVSLDAAHSMIALPAKPPVLHAMGVHAVTRTDGVPRESPPYEEWGFAERAWYLEKRQGFTGVIRALLWPTEGVVEVGTHDSIWAERTQKPPVEFFRFQISEAGYQSLRCYLRETIASEEPVGIVGNSRFCVARSSYHLFHHCHHYTAKGLREAGLPISMWGALTRNGFARQLRRIAPLS
;
A
#
# COMPACT_ATOMS: atom_id res chain seq x y z
N MET A 1 -33.40 -8.76 37.72
CA MET A 1 -32.20 -8.08 37.19
C MET A 1 -31.35 -9.13 36.52
N ILE A 2 -31.40 -9.20 35.20
CA ILE A 2 -30.54 -10.08 34.41
C ILE A 2 -29.54 -9.15 33.74
N THR A 3 -28.31 -9.18 34.22
CA THR A 3 -27.18 -8.45 33.65
C THR A 3 -26.91 -9.01 32.25
N THR A 4 -27.24 -8.24 31.23
CA THR A 4 -26.75 -8.41 29.86
C THR A 4 -25.21 -8.39 29.91
N PRO A 5 -24.50 -9.41 29.42
CA PRO A 5 -23.06 -9.25 29.21
C PRO A 5 -22.90 -8.26 28.06
N GLU A 6 -22.39 -7.09 28.44
CA GLU A 6 -21.84 -6.08 27.57
C GLU A 6 -20.86 -6.76 26.60
N LEU A 7 -21.22 -6.71 25.32
CA LEU A 7 -20.43 -7.23 24.23
C LEU A 7 -19.17 -6.36 24.13
N GLU A 8 -18.17 -6.66 24.96
CA GLU A 8 -16.80 -6.21 24.75
C GLU A 8 -16.32 -6.82 23.43
N LEU A 9 -16.62 -6.11 22.34
CA LEU A 9 -15.91 -6.22 21.08
C LEU A 9 -14.43 -6.09 21.40
N ARG A 10 -13.75 -7.24 21.41
CA ARG A 10 -12.30 -7.33 21.54
C ARG A 10 -11.66 -6.35 20.57
N THR A 11 -11.07 -5.30 21.12
CA THR A 11 -10.20 -4.33 20.46
C THR A 11 -8.89 -4.93 19.95
N ASN A 12 -8.82 -6.26 19.75
CA ASN A 12 -7.62 -7.02 19.40
C ASN A 12 -7.59 -7.56 17.96
N ASP A 13 -8.65 -7.33 17.16
CA ASP A 13 -8.75 -7.84 15.77
C ASP A 13 -8.59 -6.72 14.71
N ALA A 14 -8.12 -5.54 15.13
CA ALA A 14 -7.88 -4.41 14.26
C ALA A 14 -6.42 -4.43 13.75
N VAL A 15 -6.25 -4.45 12.43
CA VAL A 15 -4.95 -4.41 11.77
C VAL A 15 -4.67 -2.97 11.34
N PRO A 16 -3.55 -2.35 11.78
CA PRO A 16 -3.20 -1.02 11.32
C PRO A 16 -2.70 -1.08 9.88
N ILE A 17 -3.14 -0.15 9.04
CA ILE A 17 -2.55 0.10 7.72
C ILE A 17 -2.26 1.59 7.56
N VAL A 18 -1.33 1.93 6.67
CA VAL A 18 -1.02 3.32 6.35
C VAL A 18 -1.15 3.56 4.85
N VAL A 19 -1.77 4.67 4.47
CA VAL A 19 -1.78 5.15 3.10
C VAL A 19 -0.89 6.36 3.00
N SER A 20 0.14 6.29 2.15
CA SER A 20 0.98 7.44 1.82
C SER A 20 0.50 8.04 0.50
N LEU A 21 0.48 9.37 0.39
CA LEU A 21 0.04 10.09 -0.79
C LEU A 21 0.96 11.29 -1.03
N ASP A 22 1.54 11.39 -2.22
CA ASP A 22 2.29 12.57 -2.65
C ASP A 22 1.56 13.36 -3.75
N ALA A 23 2.29 14.18 -4.51
CA ALA A 23 1.73 14.95 -5.63
C ALA A 23 1.17 14.07 -6.76
N ALA A 24 1.74 12.88 -6.99
CA ALA A 24 1.50 12.06 -8.17
C ALA A 24 1.30 10.57 -7.89
N HIS A 25 1.54 10.12 -6.65
CA HIS A 25 1.60 8.71 -6.31
C HIS A 25 0.98 8.40 -4.95
N SER A 26 0.47 7.17 -4.81
CA SER A 26 -0.07 6.65 -3.54
C SER A 26 0.37 5.22 -3.30
N MET A 27 0.65 4.92 -2.03
CA MET A 27 1.14 3.62 -1.56
C MET A 27 0.28 3.13 -0.39
N ILE A 28 0.09 1.82 -0.30
CA ILE A 28 -0.46 1.14 0.88
C ILE A 28 0.68 0.46 1.63
N ALA A 29 0.86 0.78 2.89
CA ALA A 29 1.80 0.12 3.79
C ALA A 29 1.04 -0.79 4.75
N LEU A 30 1.39 -2.08 4.73
CA LEU A 30 0.94 -3.08 5.66
C LEU A 30 2.04 -3.35 6.68
N PRO A 31 1.73 -3.62 7.96
CA PRO A 31 2.72 -4.11 8.89
C PRO A 31 3.27 -5.44 8.37
N ALA A 32 4.58 -5.52 8.18
CA ALA A 32 5.23 -6.78 7.85
C ALA A 32 5.00 -7.72 9.04
N LYS A 33 4.42 -8.90 8.78
CA LYS A 33 4.42 -9.95 9.81
C LYS A 33 5.88 -10.26 10.12
N PRO A 34 6.29 -10.32 11.41
CA PRO A 34 7.60 -10.86 11.73
C PRO A 34 7.69 -12.24 11.08
N PRO A 35 8.86 -12.63 10.53
CA PRO A 35 9.02 -13.96 9.98
C PRO A 35 8.58 -14.95 11.05
N VAL A 36 7.56 -15.75 10.77
CA VAL A 36 7.19 -16.87 11.62
C VAL A 36 8.34 -17.84 11.50
N LEU A 37 9.31 -17.71 12.39
CA LEU A 37 10.32 -18.73 12.59
C LEU A 37 9.53 -19.94 13.07
N HIS A 38 9.18 -20.85 12.16
CA HIS A 38 8.84 -22.20 12.55
C HIS A 38 10.00 -22.66 13.43
N ALA A 39 9.73 -22.86 14.71
CA ALA A 39 10.64 -23.46 15.66
C ALA A 39 10.87 -24.93 15.25
N MET A 40 11.64 -25.12 14.19
CA MET A 40 12.40 -26.31 13.91
C MET A 40 13.84 -25.87 14.08
N GLY A 41 14.34 -26.11 15.30
CA GLY A 41 15.69 -25.72 15.66
C GLY A 41 16.69 -26.28 14.68
N VAL A 42 17.65 -25.45 14.25
CA VAL A 42 19.09 -25.69 14.29
C VAL A 42 19.77 -24.33 14.04
N HIS A 43 20.61 -23.93 14.99
CA HIS A 43 21.77 -23.04 14.90
C HIS A 43 21.86 -22.01 13.75
N ALA A 44 21.77 -20.72 14.08
CA ALA A 44 22.40 -19.66 13.29
C ALA A 44 22.84 -18.47 14.17
N VAL A 45 24.13 -18.51 14.50
CA VAL A 45 25.09 -17.40 14.66
C VAL A 45 24.54 -16.05 15.15
N THR A 46 24.90 -15.73 16.39
CA THR A 46 24.82 -14.41 17.02
C THR A 46 25.53 -13.35 16.17
N ARG A 47 24.78 -12.34 15.74
CA ARG A 47 25.34 -11.01 15.40
C ARG A 47 24.74 -10.01 16.36
N THR A 48 25.51 -9.63 17.36
CA THR A 48 25.27 -8.47 18.22
C THR A 48 25.59 -7.21 17.44
N ASP A 49 24.66 -6.24 17.43
CA ASP A 49 24.88 -4.85 17.87
C ASP A 49 23.70 -3.95 17.45
N GLY A 50 23.04 -3.34 18.44
CA GLY A 50 22.43 -2.02 18.31
C GLY A 50 20.91 -1.91 18.16
N VAL A 51 20.25 -1.66 19.30
CA VAL A 51 18.88 -1.09 19.47
C VAL A 51 17.71 -2.00 19.06
N PRO A 52 16.80 -2.36 20.00
CA PRO A 52 15.52 -2.97 19.65
C PRO A 52 14.78 -2.04 18.69
N ARG A 53 14.48 -2.54 17.50
CA ARG A 53 13.79 -1.80 16.45
C ARG A 53 12.40 -1.41 16.95
N GLU A 54 12.18 -0.12 17.21
CA GLU A 54 10.95 0.37 17.87
C GLU A 54 9.68 0.21 17.02
N SER A 55 9.81 -0.06 15.72
CA SER A 55 8.67 -0.32 14.83
C SER A 55 8.93 -1.48 13.86
N PRO A 56 7.92 -2.35 13.65
CA PRO A 56 8.02 -3.42 12.66
C PRO A 56 8.17 -2.84 11.24
N PRO A 57 8.83 -3.56 10.31
CA PRO A 57 8.90 -3.14 8.92
C PRO A 57 7.52 -3.01 8.30
N TYR A 58 7.43 -2.23 7.23
CA TYR A 58 6.25 -2.11 6.39
C TYR A 58 6.46 -2.87 5.08
N GLU A 59 5.49 -3.69 4.70
CA GLU A 59 5.33 -4.19 3.33
C GLU A 59 4.49 -3.17 2.56
N GLU A 60 5.11 -2.49 1.61
CA GLU A 60 4.49 -1.41 0.85
C GLU A 60 4.13 -1.84 -0.57
N TRP A 61 2.96 -1.40 -1.01
CA TRP A 61 2.35 -1.74 -2.28
C TRP A 61 1.98 -0.48 -3.06
N GLY A 62 2.43 -0.44 -4.31
CA GLY A 62 2.18 0.64 -5.24
C GLY A 62 1.75 0.15 -6.61
N PHE A 63 1.16 1.04 -7.39
CA PHE A 63 0.82 0.78 -8.79
C PHE A 63 1.32 1.92 -9.67
N ALA A 64 2.14 1.59 -10.65
CA ALA A 64 2.78 2.57 -11.51
C ALA A 64 2.77 2.12 -12.97
N GLU A 65 3.03 3.07 -13.86
CA GLU A 65 3.34 2.77 -15.25
C GLU A 65 4.77 2.23 -15.38
N ARG A 66 4.95 1.14 -16.15
CA ARG A 66 6.26 0.54 -16.39
C ARG A 66 7.27 1.53 -16.98
N ALA A 67 6.84 2.30 -17.98
CA ALA A 67 7.70 3.25 -18.69
C ALA A 67 8.18 4.42 -17.81
N TRP A 68 7.35 4.86 -16.86
CA TRP A 68 7.70 5.95 -15.94
C TRP A 68 8.80 5.54 -14.94
N TYR A 69 8.67 4.33 -14.38
CA TYR A 69 9.57 3.84 -13.33
C TYR A 69 10.81 3.12 -13.87
N LEU A 70 10.66 2.26 -14.88
CA LEU A 70 11.76 1.43 -15.39
C LEU A 70 12.45 2.03 -16.61
N GLU A 71 11.72 2.76 -17.46
CA GLU A 71 12.25 3.28 -18.73
C GLU A 71 12.61 4.77 -18.68
N LYS A 72 12.51 5.40 -17.50
CA LYS A 72 12.87 6.82 -17.24
C LYS A 72 12.22 7.83 -18.20
N ARG A 73 11.05 7.52 -18.77
CA ARG A 73 10.30 8.45 -19.66
C ARG A 73 9.53 9.50 -18.86
N GLN A 74 10.27 10.34 -18.14
CA GLN A 74 9.74 11.37 -17.24
C GLN A 74 9.45 12.67 -18.00
N GLY A 75 8.35 12.71 -18.75
CA GLY A 75 7.92 13.91 -19.48
C GLY A 75 6.42 14.19 -19.31
N PHE A 76 6.03 15.48 -19.28
CA PHE A 76 4.64 15.91 -19.09
C PHE A 76 3.70 15.35 -20.18
N THR A 77 4.20 15.23 -21.41
CA THR A 77 3.51 14.58 -22.54
C THR A 77 3.36 13.06 -22.35
N GLY A 78 4.34 12.42 -21.70
CA GLY A 78 4.30 11.00 -21.33
C GLY A 78 3.19 10.72 -20.31
N VAL A 79 3.08 11.54 -19.26
CA VAL A 79 2.02 11.41 -18.23
C VAL A 79 0.62 11.56 -18.84
N ILE A 80 0.40 12.61 -19.65
CA ILE A 80 -0.91 12.85 -20.27
C ILE A 80 -1.27 11.68 -21.20
N ARG A 81 -0.32 11.21 -22.00
CA ARG A 81 -0.55 10.06 -22.89
C ARG A 81 -0.84 8.78 -22.11
N ALA A 82 -0.08 8.47 -21.06
CA ALA A 82 -0.26 7.28 -20.23
C ALA A 82 -1.60 7.26 -19.50
N LEU A 83 -2.13 8.43 -19.13
CA LEU A 83 -3.47 8.53 -18.57
C LEU A 83 -4.55 8.31 -19.64
N LEU A 84 -4.37 8.83 -20.85
CA LEU A 84 -5.38 8.75 -21.91
C LEU A 84 -5.35 7.44 -22.71
N TRP A 85 -4.20 6.74 -22.75
CA TRP A 85 -4.01 5.51 -23.50
C TRP A 85 -3.54 4.37 -22.58
N PRO A 86 -4.16 3.18 -22.63
CA PRO A 86 -3.69 2.04 -21.83
C PRO A 86 -2.22 1.72 -22.10
N THR A 87 -1.40 1.71 -21.04
CA THR A 87 0.00 1.29 -21.07
C THR A 87 0.26 0.13 -20.10
N GLU A 88 1.45 -0.46 -20.15
CA GLU A 88 1.81 -1.56 -19.24
C GLU A 88 1.96 -1.04 -17.80
N GLY A 89 1.20 -1.62 -16.88
CA GLY A 89 1.30 -1.36 -15.46
C GLY A 89 2.30 -2.28 -14.76
N VAL A 90 2.85 -1.81 -13.66
CA VAL A 90 3.64 -2.59 -12.71
C VAL A 90 3.09 -2.41 -11.30
N VAL A 91 3.14 -3.49 -10.54
CA VAL A 91 2.88 -3.48 -9.10
C VAL A 91 4.23 -3.38 -8.40
N GLU A 92 4.41 -2.32 -7.62
CA GLU A 92 5.57 -2.17 -6.74
C GLU A 92 5.29 -2.89 -5.42
N VAL A 93 6.21 -3.75 -5.00
CA VAL A 93 6.17 -4.43 -3.70
C VAL A 93 7.53 -4.30 -3.03
N GLY A 94 7.60 -3.70 -1.84
CA GLY A 94 8.86 -3.52 -1.13
C GLY A 94 8.72 -3.60 0.39
N THR A 95 9.79 -4.02 1.07
CA THR A 95 9.85 -4.00 2.54
C THR A 95 10.75 -2.86 3.00
N HIS A 96 10.22 -1.98 3.84
CA HIS A 96 10.90 -0.76 4.28
C HIS A 96 10.73 -0.53 5.79
N ASP A 97 11.66 0.21 6.39
CA ASP A 97 11.68 0.43 7.84
C ASP A 97 10.78 1.58 8.29
N SER A 98 10.44 2.47 7.36
CA SER A 98 9.49 3.56 7.50
C SER A 98 8.46 3.51 6.39
N ILE A 99 7.41 4.33 6.47
CA ILE A 99 6.41 4.47 5.40
C ILE A 99 6.91 5.34 4.25
N TRP A 100 6.36 5.18 3.05
CA TRP A 100 6.76 5.90 1.84
C TRP A 100 6.74 7.42 2.02
N ALA A 101 5.75 7.93 2.75
CA ALA A 101 5.62 9.35 3.05
C ALA A 101 6.84 9.94 3.79
N GLU A 102 7.56 9.16 4.58
CA GLU A 102 8.76 9.61 5.30
C GLU A 102 10.02 9.56 4.41
N ARG A 103 9.98 8.82 3.30
CA ARG A 103 11.13 8.58 2.42
C ARG A 103 11.07 9.38 1.11
N THR A 104 9.87 9.75 0.66
CA THR A 104 9.70 10.48 -0.61
C THR A 104 10.18 11.92 -0.49
N GLN A 105 10.88 12.40 -1.53
CA GLN A 105 11.38 13.78 -1.63
C GLN A 105 10.42 14.70 -2.40
N LYS A 106 9.20 14.23 -2.74
CA LYS A 106 8.25 14.93 -3.62
C LYS A 106 7.08 15.54 -2.83
N PRO A 107 7.17 16.80 -2.37
CA PRO A 107 6.04 17.47 -1.74
C PRO A 107 4.91 17.78 -2.74
N PRO A 108 3.66 17.96 -2.26
CA PRO A 108 3.20 17.78 -0.88
C PRO A 108 3.01 16.29 -0.54
N VAL A 109 3.39 15.90 0.68
CA VAL A 109 3.27 14.53 1.18
C VAL A 109 2.28 14.48 2.34
N GLU A 110 1.39 13.50 2.33
CA GLU A 110 0.43 13.20 3.39
C GLU A 110 0.42 11.70 3.68
N PHE A 111 0.11 11.32 4.92
CA PHE A 111 -0.15 9.94 5.27
C PHE A 111 -1.39 9.81 6.15
N PHE A 112 -2.07 8.68 6.03
CA PHE A 112 -3.34 8.41 6.71
C PHE A 112 -3.28 7.02 7.34
N ARG A 113 -3.55 6.93 8.64
CA ARG A 113 -3.59 5.65 9.37
C ARG A 113 -5.03 5.17 9.49
N PHE A 114 -5.24 3.89 9.22
CA PHE A 114 -6.53 3.23 9.36
C PHE A 114 -6.38 1.97 10.21
N GLN A 115 -7.44 1.67 10.96
CA GLN A 115 -7.63 0.38 11.61
C GLN A 115 -8.70 -0.37 10.82
N ILE A 116 -8.33 -1.51 10.25
CA ILE A 116 -9.25 -2.36 9.46
C ILE A 116 -9.46 -3.69 10.20
N SER A 117 -10.58 -4.37 9.95
CA SER A 117 -10.79 -5.70 10.53
C SER A 117 -9.82 -6.72 9.92
N GLU A 118 -9.56 -7.82 10.62
CA GLU A 118 -8.79 -8.95 10.07
C GLU A 118 -9.37 -9.44 8.73
N ALA A 119 -10.69 -9.53 8.60
CA ALA A 119 -11.35 -9.89 7.33
C ALA A 119 -11.07 -8.86 6.21
N GLY A 120 -11.07 -7.57 6.55
CA GLY A 120 -10.68 -6.51 5.62
C GLY A 120 -9.21 -6.61 5.22
N TYR A 121 -8.31 -6.95 6.17
CA TYR A 121 -6.90 -7.17 5.89
C TYR A 121 -6.67 -8.33 4.92
N GLN A 122 -7.35 -9.47 5.13
CA GLN A 122 -7.26 -10.61 4.21
C GLN A 122 -7.80 -10.27 2.81
N SER A 123 -8.92 -9.55 2.74
CA SER A 123 -9.52 -9.11 1.47
C SER A 123 -8.59 -8.15 0.71
N LEU A 124 -7.97 -7.20 1.43
CA LEU A 124 -6.95 -6.31 0.89
C LEU A 124 -5.75 -7.10 0.35
N ARG A 125 -5.19 -8.05 1.12
CA ARG A 125 -4.07 -8.87 0.65
C ARG A 125 -4.42 -9.71 -0.57
N CYS A 126 -5.63 -10.27 -0.62
CA CYS A 126 -6.11 -11.00 -1.78
C CYS A 126 -6.11 -10.10 -3.02
N TYR A 127 -6.73 -8.91 -2.92
CA TYR A 127 -6.75 -7.93 -3.99
C TYR A 127 -5.35 -7.54 -4.47
N LEU A 128 -4.45 -7.19 -3.55
CA LEU A 128 -3.08 -6.78 -3.87
C LEU A 128 -2.35 -7.87 -4.66
N ARG A 129 -2.44 -9.13 -4.21
CA ARG A 129 -1.82 -10.27 -4.90
C ARG A 129 -2.44 -10.56 -6.26
N GLU A 130 -3.76 -10.46 -6.36
CA GLU A 130 -4.47 -10.66 -7.63
C GLU A 130 -4.10 -9.62 -8.68
N THR A 131 -3.59 -8.44 -8.29
CA THR A 131 -3.15 -7.44 -9.26
C THR A 131 -1.84 -7.81 -9.97
N ILE A 132 -1.07 -8.78 -9.45
CA ILE A 132 0.17 -9.27 -10.04
C ILE A 132 -0.14 -10.35 -11.09
N ALA A 133 0.39 -10.17 -12.30
CA ALA A 133 0.33 -11.14 -13.39
C ALA A 133 1.45 -12.19 -13.29
N SER A 134 2.64 -11.75 -12.89
CA SER A 134 3.82 -12.60 -12.68
C SER A 134 4.59 -12.11 -11.45
N GLU A 135 4.91 -13.05 -10.55
CA GLU A 135 5.74 -12.79 -9.35
C GLU A 135 7.23 -12.58 -9.71
N GLU A 136 7.63 -12.90 -10.94
CA GLU A 136 8.96 -12.60 -11.44
C GLU A 136 9.08 -11.09 -11.71
N PRO A 137 9.97 -10.37 -10.99
CA PRO A 137 10.08 -8.94 -11.13
C PRO A 137 10.71 -8.57 -12.48
N VAL A 138 10.10 -7.61 -13.17
CA VAL A 138 10.66 -6.99 -14.38
C VAL A 138 11.69 -5.90 -14.04
N GLY A 139 11.83 -5.56 -12.77
CA GLY A 139 12.84 -4.63 -12.27
C GLY A 139 12.92 -4.63 -10.75
N ILE A 140 14.08 -4.24 -10.24
CA ILE A 140 14.33 -4.05 -8.81
C ILE A 140 14.95 -2.66 -8.64
N VAL A 141 14.38 -1.85 -7.74
CA VAL A 141 14.91 -0.53 -7.39
C VAL A 141 14.97 -0.43 -5.87
N GLY A 142 16.18 -0.36 -5.30
CA GLY A 142 16.36 -0.44 -3.85
C GLY A 142 15.80 -1.75 -3.28
N ASN A 143 14.95 -1.63 -2.26
CA ASN A 143 14.27 -2.77 -1.63
C ASN A 143 12.90 -3.10 -2.25
N SER A 144 12.55 -2.46 -3.38
CA SER A 144 11.28 -2.67 -4.07
C SER A 144 11.44 -3.51 -5.33
N ARG A 145 10.56 -4.48 -5.50
CA ARG A 145 10.38 -5.31 -6.69
C ARG A 145 9.23 -4.75 -7.51
N PHE A 146 9.41 -4.69 -8.83
CA PHE A 146 8.38 -4.26 -9.77
C PHE A 146 7.90 -5.47 -10.56
N CYS A 147 6.71 -5.95 -10.24
CA CYS A 147 6.09 -7.11 -10.87
C CYS A 147 5.13 -6.67 -11.99
N VAL A 148 4.96 -7.51 -13.01
CA VAL A 148 4.01 -7.21 -14.10
C VAL A 148 2.60 -7.15 -13.53
N ALA A 149 1.87 -6.08 -13.81
CA ALA A 149 0.46 -5.99 -13.43
C ALA A 149 -0.45 -6.74 -14.39
N ARG A 150 -1.57 -7.29 -13.87
CA ARG A 150 -2.63 -7.88 -14.70
C ARG A 150 -3.39 -6.87 -15.54
N SER A 151 -3.48 -5.64 -15.04
CA SER A 151 -4.26 -4.59 -15.66
C SER A 151 -3.34 -3.51 -16.21
N SER A 152 -3.77 -2.91 -17.33
CA SER A 152 -3.10 -1.76 -17.90
C SER A 152 -3.16 -0.54 -16.98
N TYR A 153 -2.21 0.37 -17.14
CA TYR A 153 -2.22 1.69 -16.54
C TYR A 153 -2.98 2.67 -17.43
N HIS A 154 -3.94 3.42 -16.88
CA HIS A 154 -4.64 4.54 -17.53
C HIS A 154 -5.40 5.39 -16.50
N LEU A 155 -6.13 6.43 -16.93
CA LEU A 155 -6.83 7.40 -16.07
C LEU A 155 -7.81 6.79 -15.06
N PHE A 156 -8.38 5.61 -15.35
CA PHE A 156 -9.29 4.90 -14.45
C PHE A 156 -8.61 3.73 -13.71
N HIS A 157 -7.32 3.54 -13.97
CA HIS A 157 -6.53 2.44 -13.45
C HIS A 157 -5.10 2.93 -13.23
N HIS A 158 -4.95 3.81 -12.24
CA HIS A 158 -3.68 4.41 -11.81
C HIS A 158 -3.54 4.28 -10.29
N CYS A 159 -2.42 4.79 -9.75
CA CYS A 159 -2.06 4.69 -8.33
C CYS A 159 -3.22 5.01 -7.36
N HIS A 160 -3.94 6.12 -7.54
CA HIS A 160 -5.03 6.49 -6.64
C HIS A 160 -6.22 5.52 -6.71
N HIS A 161 -6.58 5.05 -7.91
CA HIS A 161 -7.64 4.05 -8.07
C HIS A 161 -7.23 2.70 -7.48
N TYR A 162 -5.98 2.29 -7.70
CA TYR A 162 -5.43 1.08 -7.12
C TYR A 162 -5.52 1.13 -5.59
N THR A 163 -5.04 2.21 -4.98
CA THR A 163 -5.12 2.41 -3.54
C THR A 163 -6.58 2.47 -3.07
N ALA A 164 -7.45 3.25 -3.73
CA ALA A 164 -8.86 3.38 -3.38
C ALA A 164 -9.63 2.05 -3.45
N LYS A 165 -9.36 1.23 -4.48
CA LYS A 165 -9.94 -0.10 -4.61
C LYS A 165 -9.47 -0.99 -3.47
N GLY A 166 -8.18 -1.02 -3.16
CA GLY A 166 -7.65 -1.76 -2.02
C GLY A 166 -8.30 -1.36 -0.69
N LEU A 167 -8.42 -0.06 -0.42
CA LEU A 167 -9.12 0.42 0.79
C LEU A 167 -10.60 0.01 0.82
N ARG A 168 -11.27 0.00 -0.33
CA ARG A 168 -12.66 -0.46 -0.44
C ARG A 168 -12.78 -1.97 -0.19
N GLU A 169 -11.87 -2.79 -0.72
CA GLU A 169 -11.79 -4.22 -0.40
C GLU A 169 -11.48 -4.46 1.09
N ALA A 170 -10.75 -3.54 1.73
CA ALA A 170 -10.52 -3.54 3.18
C ALA A 170 -11.75 -3.12 4.01
N GLY A 171 -12.88 -2.79 3.36
CA GLY A 171 -14.12 -2.38 4.02
C GLY A 171 -14.24 -0.89 4.33
N LEU A 172 -13.30 -0.04 3.87
CA LEU A 172 -13.39 1.41 4.09
C LEU A 172 -14.35 2.07 3.08
N PRO A 173 -15.11 3.11 3.51
CA PRO A 173 -16.12 3.76 2.66
C PRO A 173 -15.47 4.76 1.67
N ILE A 174 -14.71 4.25 0.70
CA ILE A 174 -14.04 5.02 -0.35
C ILE A 174 -14.82 4.91 -1.68
N SER A 175 -15.06 6.05 -2.33
CA SER A 175 -15.60 6.11 -3.69
C SER A 175 -14.47 6.12 -4.72
N MET A 176 -14.63 5.29 -5.76
CA MET A 176 -13.71 5.24 -6.90
C MET A 176 -13.71 6.56 -7.69
N TRP A 177 -14.87 7.21 -7.83
CA TRP A 177 -14.98 8.49 -8.53
C TRP A 177 -14.17 9.60 -7.85
N GLY A 178 -14.15 9.61 -6.52
CA GLY A 178 -13.33 10.55 -5.78
C GLY A 178 -11.84 10.25 -5.90
N ALA A 179 -11.42 9.08 -6.39
CA ALA A 179 -10.03 8.71 -6.57
C ALA A 179 -9.46 9.08 -7.97
N LEU A 180 -10.27 9.69 -8.84
CA LEU A 180 -9.82 10.17 -10.15
C LEU A 180 -8.69 11.19 -10.07
N THR A 181 -8.70 12.03 -9.03
CA THR A 181 -7.71 13.10 -8.83
C THR A 181 -7.08 13.01 -7.46
N ARG A 182 -5.84 13.49 -7.33
CA ARG A 182 -5.12 13.57 -6.06
C ARG A 182 -5.93 14.31 -4.99
N ASN A 183 -6.52 15.46 -5.34
CA ASN A 183 -7.29 16.28 -4.40
C ASN A 183 -8.62 15.63 -4.00
N GLY A 184 -9.30 14.98 -4.95
CA GLY A 184 -10.49 14.19 -4.62
C GLY A 184 -10.15 13.07 -3.66
N PHE A 185 -9.04 12.36 -3.93
CA PHE A 185 -8.63 11.21 -3.14
C PHE A 185 -8.23 11.63 -1.72
N ALA A 186 -7.35 12.64 -1.60
CA ALA A 186 -6.96 13.22 -0.32
C ALA A 186 -8.17 13.69 0.51
N ARG A 187 -9.16 14.32 -0.14
CA ARG A 187 -10.40 14.75 0.55
C ARG A 187 -11.18 13.58 1.13
N GLN A 188 -11.24 12.45 0.44
CA GLN A 188 -11.87 11.24 0.97
C GLN A 188 -11.08 10.68 2.15
N LEU A 189 -9.76 10.54 1.99
CA LEU A 189 -8.88 10.01 3.04
C LEU A 189 -8.98 10.85 4.32
N ARG A 190 -8.92 12.18 4.23
CA ARG A 190 -9.10 13.09 5.39
C ARG A 190 -10.48 12.96 6.05
N ARG A 191 -11.53 12.66 5.28
CA ARG A 191 -12.89 12.51 5.82
C ARG A 191 -13.05 11.22 6.62
N ILE A 192 -12.42 10.14 6.16
CA ILE A 192 -12.56 8.81 6.77
C ILE A 192 -11.45 8.47 7.76
N ALA A 193 -10.32 9.18 7.70
CA ALA A 193 -9.27 9.04 8.69
C ALA A 193 -9.79 9.56 10.04
N PRO A 194 -9.51 8.86 11.14
CA PRO A 194 -9.78 9.40 12.46
C PRO A 194 -9.13 10.78 12.59
N LEU A 195 -9.89 11.77 13.04
CA LEU A 195 -9.32 13.06 13.42
C LEU A 195 -8.26 12.78 14.49
N SER A 196 -7.00 13.01 14.14
CA SER A 196 -5.87 12.92 15.08
C SER A 196 -5.88 14.12 16.01
#